data_AF-A0A7Y7BFP4-F1
#
_entry.id   AF-A0A7Y7BFP4-F1
#
_cell.length_a   1.000
_cell.length_b   1.000
_cell.length_c   1.000
_cell.angle_alpha   90.00
_cell.angle_beta   90.00
_cell.angle_gamma   90.00
#
_symmetry.space_group_name_H-M   'P 1'
#
loop_
_entity.id
_entity.type
_entity.pdbx_description
1 polymer ?
#
loop_
_entity_poly.entity_id
_entity_poly.type
_entity_poly.pdbx_seq_one_letter_code
_entity_poly.pdbx_strand_id
1 'polypeptide(L)'
;MDQEQWVDIGLYASYILLGVAAVAAIVMNLVNSLNNPKSLLKSGIGIVLLAVIFFIGYSMAPSEFGATTAKALESASMDPTSESSVTVYRLVGGAMTTTLALVIIAVVGLIYSSVARIVK
;
A
#
# COMPACT_ATOMS: atom_id res chain seq x y z
N MET A 1 -24.47 24.18 13.71
CA MET A 1 -23.64 23.18 13.03
C MET A 1 -22.65 22.70 14.04
N ASP A 2 -22.87 21.49 14.56
CA ASP A 2 -22.12 20.95 15.67
C ASP A 2 -20.73 20.51 15.20
N GLN A 3 -19.75 20.39 16.11
CA GLN A 3 -18.37 20.05 15.73
C GLN A 3 -18.28 18.72 14.97
N GLU A 4 -19.14 17.75 15.29
CA GLU A 4 -19.23 16.46 14.60
C GLU A 4 -19.57 16.62 13.12
N GLN A 5 -20.46 17.56 12.78
CA GLN A 5 -20.85 17.82 11.40
C GLN A 5 -19.73 18.42 10.54
N TRP A 6 -18.83 19.21 11.15
CA TRP A 6 -17.64 19.75 10.47
C TRP A 6 -16.54 18.70 10.27
N VAL A 7 -16.43 17.74 11.18
CA VAL A 7 -15.53 16.59 11.02
C VAL A 7 -16.02 15.69 9.90
N ASP A 8 -17.32 15.39 9.85
CA ASP A 8 -17.90 14.53 8.81
C ASP A 8 -17.77 15.13 7.40
N ILE A 9 -18.07 16.41 7.23
CA ILE A 9 -17.94 17.09 5.92
C ILE A 9 -16.47 17.14 5.48
N GLY A 10 -15.54 17.38 6.41
CA GLY A 10 -14.11 17.40 6.14
C GLY A 10 -13.60 16.02 5.74
N LEU A 11 -14.06 14.97 6.44
CA LEU A 11 -13.70 13.60 6.14
C LEU A 11 -14.24 13.17 4.77
N TYR A 12 -15.51 13.46 4.47
CA TYR A 12 -16.12 13.15 3.18
C TYR A 12 -15.43 13.88 2.02
N ALA A 13 -15.14 15.18 2.18
CA ALA A 13 -14.38 15.95 1.20
C ALA A 13 -12.95 15.38 1.01
N SER A 14 -12.29 14.95 2.08
CA SER A 14 -10.96 14.35 2.00
C SER A 14 -10.95 13.03 1.23
N TYR A 15 -11.96 12.17 1.40
CA TYR A 15 -12.09 10.93 0.64
C TYR A 15 -12.33 11.21 -0.85
N ILE A 16 -13.13 12.23 -1.20
CA ILE A 16 -13.33 12.64 -2.59
C ILE A 16 -12.01 13.14 -3.19
N LEU A 17 -11.31 14.03 -2.49
CA LEU A 17 -10.03 14.57 -2.94
C LEU A 17 -8.96 13.48 -3.09
N LEU A 18 -8.92 12.51 -2.17
CA LEU A 18 -8.04 11.34 -2.26
C LEU A 18 -8.33 10.53 -3.53
N GLY A 19 -9.61 10.30 -3.83
CA GLY A 19 -10.04 9.62 -5.06
C GLY A 19 -9.60 10.36 -6.31
N VAL A 20 -9.84 11.68 -6.38
CA VAL A 20 -9.41 12.53 -7.51
C VAL A 20 -7.90 12.51 -7.66
N ALA A 21 -7.15 12.65 -6.57
CA ALA A 21 -5.69 12.62 -6.57
C ALA A 21 -5.15 11.27 -7.07
N ALA A 22 -5.72 10.16 -6.62
CA ALA A 22 -5.35 8.82 -7.07
C ALA A 22 -5.57 8.65 -8.59
N VAL A 23 -6.74 9.06 -9.09
CA VAL A 23 -7.03 9.01 -10.54
C VAL A 23 -6.08 9.91 -11.33
N ALA A 24 -5.88 11.15 -10.89
CA ALA A 24 -4.99 12.10 -11.56
C ALA A 24 -3.54 11.59 -11.59
N ALA A 25 -3.05 10.99 -10.50
CA ALA A 25 -1.71 10.40 -10.45
C ALA A 25 -1.55 9.27 -11.46
N ILE A 26 -2.53 8.38 -11.59
CA ILE A 26 -2.50 7.29 -12.57
C ILE A 26 -2.55 7.85 -14.00
N VAL A 27 -3.51 8.73 -14.29
CA VAL A 27 -3.73 9.29 -15.64
C VAL A 27 -2.51 10.09 -16.11
N MET A 28 -1.94 10.95 -15.26
CA MET A 28 -0.76 11.73 -15.62
C MET A 28 0.45 10.83 -15.93
N ASN A 29 0.68 9.79 -15.12
CA ASN A 29 1.76 8.83 -15.38
C ASN A 29 1.52 8.07 -16.69
N LEU A 30 0.27 7.71 -17.00
CA LEU A 30 -0.07 6.99 -18.22
C LEU A 30 0.13 7.84 -19.48
N VAL A 31 -0.34 9.10 -19.46
CA VAL A 31 -0.13 10.06 -20.57
C VAL A 31 1.36 10.28 -20.83
N ASN A 32 2.17 10.47 -19.79
CA ASN A 32 3.61 10.61 -19.94
C ASN A 32 4.29 9.34 -20.48
N SER A 33 3.76 8.17 -20.16
CA SER A 33 4.33 6.89 -20.56
C SER A 33 4.02 6.51 -22.01
N LEU A 34 2.92 7.03 -22.60
CA LEU A 34 2.58 6.82 -24.02
C LEU A 34 3.62 7.47 -24.97
N ASN A 35 4.21 8.59 -24.57
CA ASN A 35 5.28 9.24 -25.33
C ASN A 35 6.62 8.48 -25.26
N ASN A 36 6.78 7.57 -24.28
CA ASN A 36 8.00 6.81 -24.04
C ASN A 36 7.68 5.36 -23.63
N PRO A 37 7.31 4.48 -24.58
CA PRO A 37 6.83 3.12 -24.28
C PRO A 37 7.88 2.25 -23.53
N LYS A 38 9.18 2.54 -23.71
CA LYS A 38 10.26 1.88 -22.95
C LYS A 38 10.22 2.23 -21.45
N SER A 39 9.78 3.43 -21.09
CA SER A 39 9.59 3.84 -19.70
C SER A 39 8.42 3.08 -19.07
N LEU A 40 7.34 2.90 -19.85
CA LEU A 40 6.15 2.17 -19.44
C LEU A 40 6.50 0.72 -19.06
N LEU A 41 7.33 0.04 -19.87
CA LEU A 41 7.79 -1.33 -19.57
C LEU A 41 8.59 -1.41 -18.25
N LYS A 42 9.51 -0.47 -18.00
CA LYS A 42 10.28 -0.44 -16.74
C LYS A 42 9.39 -0.19 -15.53
N SER A 43 8.43 0.73 -15.64
CA SER A 43 7.45 0.99 -14.58
C SER A 43 6.54 -0.22 -14.32
N GLY A 44 6.10 -0.91 -15.39
CA GLY A 44 5.28 -2.11 -15.30
C GLY A 44 6.00 -3.25 -14.59
N ILE A 45 7.30 -3.46 -14.87
CA ILE A 45 8.13 -4.44 -14.15
C ILE A 45 8.16 -4.13 -12.65
N GLY A 46 8.30 -2.85 -12.26
CA GLY A 46 8.25 -2.43 -10.86
C GLY A 46 6.91 -2.74 -10.19
N ILE A 47 5.79 -2.49 -10.86
CA ILE A 47 4.44 -2.79 -10.36
C ILE A 47 4.25 -4.29 -10.19
N VAL A 48 4.67 -5.10 -11.17
CA VAL A 48 4.59 -6.56 -11.10
C VAL A 48 5.42 -7.09 -9.94
N LEU A 49 6.65 -6.62 -9.76
CA LEU A 49 7.51 -7.02 -8.64
C LEU A 49 6.85 -6.67 -7.29
N LEU A 50 6.26 -5.49 -7.18
CA LEU A 50 5.56 -5.05 -5.97
C LEU A 50 4.33 -5.92 -5.68
N ALA A 51 3.55 -6.25 -6.70
CA ALA A 51 2.41 -7.16 -6.59
C ALA A 51 2.85 -8.56 -6.14
N VAL A 52 3.98 -9.07 -6.64
CA VAL A 52 4.54 -10.37 -6.22
C VAL A 52 4.96 -10.33 -4.75
N ILE A 53 5.69 -9.30 -4.31
CA ILE A 53 6.11 -9.16 -2.91
C ILE A 53 4.88 -9.06 -1.98
N PHE A 54 3.89 -8.26 -2.38
CA PHE A 54 2.65 -8.13 -1.63
C PHE A 54 1.88 -9.45 -1.56
N PHE A 55 1.78 -10.18 -2.66
CA PHE A 55 1.10 -11.47 -2.69
C PHE A 55 1.81 -12.50 -1.79
N ILE A 56 3.14 -12.49 -1.76
CA ILE A 56 3.91 -13.32 -0.82
C ILE A 56 3.58 -12.91 0.63
N GLY A 57 3.64 -11.62 0.97
CA GLY A 57 3.30 -11.15 2.33
C GLY A 57 1.85 -11.48 2.73
N TYR A 58 0.90 -11.31 1.81
CA TYR A 58 -0.52 -11.62 2.02
C TYR A 58 -0.76 -13.12 2.22
N SER A 59 -0.10 -13.98 1.43
CA SER A 59 -0.25 -15.44 1.52
C SER A 59 0.44 -16.04 2.74
N MET A 60 1.48 -15.39 3.26
CA MET A 60 2.16 -15.79 4.50
C MET A 60 1.42 -15.31 5.76
N ALA A 61 0.47 -14.39 5.65
CA ALA A 61 -0.25 -13.87 6.79
C ALA A 61 -1.17 -14.95 7.41
N PRO A 62 -1.06 -15.21 8.74
CA PRO A 62 -1.85 -16.23 9.42
C PRO A 62 -3.35 -16.05 9.21
N SER A 63 -4.09 -17.15 9.10
CA SER A 63 -5.57 -17.17 9.13
C SER A 63 -6.15 -16.92 10.52
N GLU A 64 -5.34 -17.12 11.55
CA GLU A 64 -5.74 -17.01 12.94
C GLU A 64 -4.95 -15.88 13.60
N PHE A 65 -5.62 -15.13 14.47
CA PHE A 65 -5.01 -14.00 15.16
C PHE A 65 -5.29 -14.11 16.66
N GLY A 66 -4.30 -13.75 17.47
CA GLY A 66 -4.38 -13.85 18.92
C GLY A 66 -5.34 -12.83 19.55
N ALA A 67 -5.55 -12.98 20.87
CA ALA A 67 -6.47 -12.14 21.65
C ALA A 67 -6.18 -10.63 21.56
N THR A 68 -4.93 -10.22 21.33
CA THR A 68 -4.54 -8.82 21.15
C THR A 68 -5.09 -8.23 19.84
N THR A 69 -5.04 -9.01 18.77
CA THR A 69 -5.54 -8.59 17.45
C THR A 69 -7.07 -8.60 17.43
N ALA A 70 -7.70 -9.58 18.09
CA ALA A 70 -9.15 -9.62 18.26
C ALA A 70 -9.68 -8.35 18.97
N LYS A 71 -9.02 -7.91 20.06
CA LYS A 71 -9.36 -6.65 20.74
C LYS A 71 -9.18 -5.42 19.87
N ALA A 72 -8.12 -5.35 19.07
CA ALA A 72 -7.89 -4.22 18.16
C ALA A 72 -9.00 -4.13 17.11
N LEU A 73 -9.49 -5.27 16.66
CA LEU A 73 -10.56 -5.37 15.67
C LEU A 73 -11.94 -5.00 16.25
N GLU A 74 -12.25 -5.47 17.46
CA GLU A 74 -13.43 -5.04 18.20
C GLU A 74 -13.43 -3.51 18.42
N SER A 75 -12.27 -2.93 18.75
CA SER A 75 -12.14 -1.47 18.90
C SER A 75 -12.35 -0.70 17.58
N ALA A 76 -12.17 -1.37 16.44
CA ALA A 76 -12.46 -0.83 15.12
C ALA A 76 -13.92 -1.11 14.67
N SER A 77 -14.80 -1.55 15.57
CA SER A 77 -16.18 -1.95 15.28
C SER A 77 -16.29 -3.11 14.27
N MET A 78 -15.28 -4.00 14.24
CA MET A 78 -15.25 -5.18 13.38
C MET A 78 -15.37 -6.46 14.22
N ASP A 79 -16.18 -7.41 13.75
CA ASP A 79 -16.37 -8.70 14.41
C ASP A 79 -15.13 -9.60 14.20
N PRO A 80 -14.41 -10.00 15.26
CA PRO A 80 -13.23 -10.85 15.16
C PRO A 80 -13.49 -12.26 14.64
N THR A 81 -14.74 -12.70 14.62
CA THR A 81 -15.14 -14.02 14.12
C THR A 81 -15.55 -14.03 12.66
N SER A 82 -15.65 -12.87 12.01
CA SER A 82 -16.08 -12.77 10.62
C SER A 82 -14.95 -13.07 9.62
N GLU A 83 -15.29 -13.61 8.45
CA GLU A 83 -14.32 -13.84 7.36
C GLU A 83 -13.74 -12.54 6.78
N SER A 84 -14.51 -11.44 6.86
CA SER A 84 -14.06 -10.11 6.43
C SER A 84 -12.88 -9.61 7.27
N SER A 85 -12.87 -9.94 8.55
CA SER A 85 -11.81 -9.60 9.49
C SER A 85 -10.51 -10.34 9.20
N VAL A 86 -10.58 -11.61 8.80
CA VAL A 86 -9.43 -12.38 8.31
C VAL A 86 -8.84 -11.74 7.06
N THR A 87 -9.69 -11.29 6.15
CA THR A 87 -9.25 -10.65 4.92
C THR A 87 -8.54 -9.33 5.20
N VAL A 88 -9.11 -8.49 6.07
CA VAL A 88 -8.50 -7.21 6.46
C VAL A 88 -7.19 -7.44 7.22
N TYR A 89 -7.13 -8.41 8.11
CA TYR A 89 -5.89 -8.76 8.82
C TYR A 89 -4.77 -9.18 7.85
N ARG A 90 -5.08 -10.05 6.88
CA ARG A 90 -4.13 -10.48 5.86
C ARG A 90 -3.70 -9.33 4.94
N LEU A 91 -4.62 -8.44 4.60
CA LEU A 91 -4.33 -7.23 3.82
C LEU A 91 -3.34 -6.32 4.56
N VAL A 92 -3.60 -6.04 5.84
CA VAL A 92 -2.74 -5.21 6.69
C VAL A 92 -1.37 -5.87 6.90
N GLY A 93 -1.33 -7.16 7.22
CA GLY A 93 -0.09 -7.92 7.41
C GLY A 93 0.73 -8.02 6.11
N GLY A 94 0.07 -8.24 4.98
CA GLY A 94 0.70 -8.24 3.66
C GLY A 94 1.26 -6.88 3.29
N ALA A 95 0.52 -5.80 3.53
CA ALA A 95 0.98 -4.43 3.30
C ALA A 95 2.20 -4.09 4.18
N MET A 96 2.14 -4.40 5.48
CA MET A 96 3.24 -4.18 6.42
C MET A 96 4.51 -4.93 5.98
N THR A 97 4.37 -6.21 5.64
CA THR A 97 5.49 -7.04 5.17
C THR A 97 6.09 -6.47 3.88
N THR A 98 5.24 -6.01 2.96
CA THR A 98 5.69 -5.37 1.71
C THR A 98 6.49 -4.12 1.99
N THR A 99 6.01 -3.24 2.87
CA THR A 99 6.74 -2.02 3.24
C THR A 99 8.10 -2.35 3.84
N LEU A 100 8.18 -3.31 4.76
CA LEU A 100 9.44 -3.73 5.37
C LEU A 100 10.42 -4.32 4.34
N ALA A 101 9.92 -5.16 3.43
CA ALA A 101 10.73 -5.70 2.34
C ALA A 101 11.25 -4.61 1.40
N LEU A 102 10.41 -3.63 1.04
CA LEU A 102 10.79 -2.50 0.21
C LEU A 102 11.83 -1.61 0.89
N VAL A 103 11.77 -1.43 2.22
CA VAL A 103 12.80 -0.71 2.97
C VAL A 103 14.15 -1.40 2.81
N ILE A 104 14.23 -2.73 2.94
CA ILE A 104 15.46 -3.48 2.75
C ILE A 104 15.97 -3.33 1.31
N ILE A 105 15.10 -3.52 0.32
CA ILE A 105 15.43 -3.37 -1.11
C ILE A 105 15.93 -1.94 -1.39
N ALA A 106 15.31 -0.92 -0.80
CA ALA A 106 15.71 0.46 -0.96
C ALA A 106 17.10 0.72 -0.36
N VAL A 107 17.39 0.21 0.83
CA VAL A 107 18.72 0.33 1.45
C VAL A 107 19.80 -0.32 0.57
N VAL A 108 19.56 -1.55 0.10
CA VAL A 108 20.49 -2.24 -0.82
C VAL A 108 20.67 -1.45 -2.12
N GLY A 109 19.58 -0.94 -2.70
CA GLY A 109 19.60 -0.12 -3.89
C GLY A 109 20.38 1.19 -3.70
N LEU A 110 20.26 1.83 -2.55
CA LEU A 110 21.02 3.03 -2.20
C LEU A 110 22.51 2.75 -2.05
N ILE A 111 22.89 1.64 -1.41
CA ILE A 111 24.29 1.22 -1.30
C ILE A 111 24.87 0.96 -2.69
N TYR A 112 24.17 0.18 -3.52
CA TYR A 112 24.58 -0.09 -4.89
C TYR A 112 24.74 1.20 -5.70
N SER A 113 23.76 2.11 -5.61
CA SER A 113 23.81 3.40 -6.32
C SER A 113 25.01 4.25 -5.88
N SER A 114 25.35 4.22 -4.60
CA SER A 114 26.49 4.95 -4.04
C SER A 114 27.81 4.38 -4.56
N VAL A 115 27.98 3.05 -4.56
CA VAL A 115 29.20 2.39 -5.10
C VAL A 115 29.30 2.58 -6.60
N ALA A 116 28.22 2.38 -7.34
CA ALA A 116 28.21 2.49 -8.80
C ALA A 116 28.60 3.90 -9.28
N ARG A 117 28.26 4.94 -8.51
CA ARG A 117 28.65 6.33 -8.80
C ARG A 117 30.13 6.63 -8.52
N ILE A 118 30.78 5.86 -7.63
CA ILE A 118 32.21 6.02 -7.34
C ILE A 118 33.06 5.25 -8.37
N VAL A 119 32.56 4.09 -8.80
CA VAL A 119 33.27 3.22 -9.75
C VAL A 119 33.12 3.71 -11.20
N LYS A 120 32.03 4.39 -11.53
CA LYS A 120 31.71 4.88 -12.87
C LYS A 120 31.68 6.40 -12.90
#